data_AF-A0A5J4PJF6-F1
#
_entry.id   AF-A0A5J4PJF6-F1
#
_cell.length_a   1.000
_cell.length_b   1.000
_cell.length_c   1.000
_cell.angle_alpha   90.00
_cell.angle_beta   90.00
_cell.angle_gamma   90.00
#
_symmetry.space_group_name_H-M   'P 1'
#
loop_
_entity.id
_entity.type
_entity.pdbx_description
1 polymer ?
#
loop_
_entity_poly.entity_id
_entity_poly.type
_entity_poly.pdbx_seq_one_letter_code
_entity_poly.pdbx_strand_id
1 'polypeptide(L)'
;DDVISMGGTLRRLVEQQHEVHVAYETSGNIAVGDEEVIRFLHFINGFNQLFDNGGNPIIKQKYAETRQYLKEKKEGDLDTPDILTIKGLIRRGEARTACAYNNIPLSRCHFLDLPFYETGKIQKNPIGEGDVEIVHNLLRQIKPHQIFVAGDLADPHGTHRICTDAVFAAINLEKEAGAKWLKDCRIWMYRGISRLPPTENMHT
;
A
#
# COMPACT_ATOMS: atom_id res chain seq x y z
N ASP A 1 6.09 -2.20 3.60
CA ASP A 1 6.09 -2.48 5.05
C ASP A 1 6.11 -3.96 5.34
N ASP A 2 5.17 -4.71 4.76
CA ASP A 2 5.19 -6.16 4.63
C ASP A 2 6.58 -6.78 4.37
N VAL A 3 7.31 -6.35 3.33
CA VAL A 3 8.64 -6.94 3.00
C VAL A 3 9.72 -6.51 3.99
N ILE A 4 9.72 -5.24 4.37
CA ILE A 4 10.80 -4.62 5.15
C ILE A 4 10.71 -5.05 6.62
N SER A 5 9.50 -5.05 7.17
CA SER A 5 9.25 -5.31 8.60
C SER A 5 8.88 -6.77 8.88
N MET A 6 8.27 -7.45 7.89
CA MET A 6 7.70 -8.80 8.06
C MET A 6 8.18 -9.80 7.00
N GLY A 7 9.15 -9.46 6.15
CA GLY A 7 9.54 -10.32 5.03
C GLY A 7 9.97 -11.73 5.43
N GLY A 8 10.72 -11.86 6.54
CA GLY A 8 11.12 -13.17 7.07
C GLY A 8 9.94 -14.00 7.57
N THR A 9 9.00 -13.38 8.30
CA THR A 9 7.78 -14.02 8.79
C THR A 9 6.87 -14.42 7.64
N LEU A 10 6.64 -13.51 6.69
CA LEU A 10 5.83 -13.73 5.50
C LEU A 10 6.36 -14.91 4.68
N ARG A 11 7.66 -14.96 4.44
CA ARG A 11 8.30 -16.10 3.77
C ARG A 11 8.10 -17.41 4.53
N ARG A 12 8.31 -17.40 5.85
CA ARG A 12 8.14 -18.60 6.69
C ARG A 12 6.69 -19.11 6.65
N LEU A 13 5.71 -18.21 6.67
CA LEU A 13 4.30 -18.58 6.58
C LEU A 13 3.99 -19.28 5.25
N VAL A 14 4.52 -18.76 4.14
CA VAL A 14 4.35 -19.40 2.82
C VAL A 14 5.08 -20.74 2.75
N GLU A 15 6.32 -20.83 3.25
CA GLU A 15 7.09 -22.10 3.28
C GLU A 15 6.35 -23.19 4.07
N GLN A 16 5.64 -22.81 5.14
CA GLN A 16 4.80 -23.70 5.94
C GLN A 16 3.42 -23.99 5.31
N GLN A 17 3.19 -23.57 4.07
CA GLN A 17 1.95 -23.81 3.31
C GLN A 17 0.70 -23.13 3.91
N HIS A 18 0.86 -22.04 4.66
CA HIS A 18 -0.28 -21.22 5.08
C HIS A 18 -0.89 -20.46 3.89
N GLU A 19 -2.19 -20.23 3.94
CA GLU A 19 -2.86 -19.31 3.02
C GLU A 19 -2.58 -17.87 3.44
N VAL A 20 -1.62 -17.23 2.76
CA VAL A 20 -1.20 -15.86 3.05
C VAL A 20 -1.88 -14.88 2.10
N HIS A 21 -2.48 -13.84 2.67
CA HIS A 21 -2.97 -12.65 1.97
C HIS A 21 -2.19 -11.43 2.44
N VAL A 22 -1.97 -10.48 1.54
CA VAL A 22 -1.36 -9.18 1.84
C VAL A 22 -2.31 -8.09 1.42
N ALA A 23 -2.68 -7.22 2.36
CA ALA A 23 -3.55 -6.07 2.10
C ALA A 23 -2.74 -4.79 2.21
N TYR A 24 -2.68 -4.04 1.11
CA TYR A 24 -2.08 -2.72 1.04
C TYR A 24 -3.20 -1.69 1.22
N GLU A 25 -3.23 -1.09 2.41
CA GLU A 25 -4.29 -0.15 2.80
C GLU A 25 -4.19 1.19 2.08
N THR A 26 -2.99 1.62 1.70
CA THR A 26 -2.78 2.89 1.00
C THR A 26 -2.15 2.66 -0.36
N SER A 27 -2.44 3.54 -1.33
CA SER A 27 -1.82 3.47 -2.66
C SER A 27 -0.32 3.78 -2.63
N GLY A 28 0.15 4.50 -1.61
CA GLY A 28 1.54 4.94 -1.48
C GLY A 28 1.98 5.93 -2.56
N ASN A 29 1.03 6.49 -3.32
CA ASN A 29 1.31 7.36 -4.47
C ASN A 29 2.07 8.64 -4.08
N ILE A 30 1.78 9.23 -2.90
CA ILE A 30 2.44 10.45 -2.40
C ILE A 30 3.94 10.24 -2.13
N ALA A 31 4.39 9.00 -1.91
CA ALA A 31 5.79 8.69 -1.59
C ALA A 31 6.66 8.41 -2.83
N VAL A 32 6.09 8.38 -4.02
CA VAL A 32 6.83 8.11 -5.27
C VAL A 32 7.35 9.42 -5.85
N GLY A 33 8.64 9.46 -6.16
CA GLY A 33 9.28 10.61 -6.80
C GLY A 33 8.81 10.82 -8.25
N ASP A 34 8.96 12.04 -8.74
CA ASP A 34 8.57 12.39 -10.12
C ASP A 34 9.50 11.73 -11.16
N GLU A 35 10.75 11.50 -10.79
CA GLU A 35 11.75 10.81 -11.61
C GLU A 35 11.35 9.36 -11.92
N GLU A 36 10.66 8.70 -10.99
CA GLU A 36 10.12 7.35 -11.18
C GLU A 36 9.02 7.36 -12.25
N VAL A 37 8.14 8.36 -12.22
CA VAL A 37 7.11 8.54 -13.26
C VAL A 37 7.75 8.69 -14.63
N ILE A 38 8.78 9.54 -14.75
CA ILE A 38 9.52 9.74 -16.01
C ILE A 38 10.17 8.43 -16.48
N ARG A 39 10.81 7.69 -15.58
CA ARG A 39 11.45 6.40 -15.88
C ARG A 39 10.45 5.39 -16.47
N PHE A 40 9.30 5.21 -15.83
CA PHE A 40 8.27 4.30 -16.33
C PHE A 40 7.61 4.79 -17.62
N LEU A 41 7.46 6.10 -17.82
CA LEU A 41 6.96 6.66 -19.08
C LEU A 41 7.91 6.41 -20.25
N HIS A 42 9.23 6.53 -20.04
CA HIS A 42 10.21 6.16 -21.06
C HIS A 42 10.09 4.68 -21.43
N PHE A 43 9.91 3.81 -20.43
CA PHE A 43 9.69 2.38 -20.67
C PHE A 43 8.43 2.12 -21.50
N ILE A 44 7.28 2.70 -21.12
CA ILE A 44 6.01 2.52 -21.83
C ILE A 44 6.10 3.04 -23.28
N ASN A 45 6.67 4.24 -23.48
CA ASN A 45 6.81 4.80 -24.81
C ASN A 45 7.81 3.98 -25.66
N GLY A 46 8.91 3.50 -25.08
CA GLY A 46 9.86 2.61 -25.75
C GLY A 46 9.22 1.28 -26.14
N PHE A 47 8.45 0.67 -25.23
CA PHE A 47 7.68 -0.55 -25.51
C PHE A 47 6.69 -0.35 -26.65
N ASN A 48 5.95 0.77 -26.64
CA ASN A 48 5.03 1.15 -27.72
C ASN A 48 5.74 1.32 -29.07
N GLN A 49 6.95 1.89 -29.09
CA GLN A 49 7.76 2.02 -30.30
C GLN A 49 8.22 0.66 -30.83
N LEU A 50 8.61 -0.26 -29.95
CA LEU A 50 9.11 -1.59 -30.34
C LEU A 50 8.02 -2.53 -30.85
N PHE A 51 6.84 -2.53 -30.21
CA PHE A 51 5.82 -3.57 -30.43
C PHE A 51 4.54 -3.06 -31.11
N ASP A 52 4.33 -1.75 -31.16
CA ASP A 52 3.16 -1.13 -31.81
C ASP A 52 3.58 -0.08 -32.87
N ASN A 53 4.87 0.00 -33.23
CA ASN A 53 5.43 1.04 -34.12
C ASN A 53 5.08 2.47 -33.69
N GLY A 54 4.85 2.69 -32.40
CA GLY A 54 4.37 3.95 -31.86
C GLY A 54 2.94 4.31 -32.29
N GLY A 55 2.14 3.36 -32.73
CA GLY A 55 0.80 3.56 -33.28
C GLY A 55 -0.19 4.12 -32.27
N ASN A 56 -0.04 3.79 -30.98
CA ASN A 56 -0.98 4.21 -29.95
C ASN A 56 -0.94 5.73 -29.66
N PRO A 57 -2.00 6.49 -30.03
CA PRO A 57 -2.04 7.93 -29.84
C PRO A 57 -2.18 8.32 -28.35
N ILE A 58 -2.83 7.47 -27.54
CA ILE A 58 -3.04 7.72 -26.11
C ILE A 58 -1.70 7.72 -25.37
N ILE A 59 -0.83 6.73 -25.65
CA ILE A 59 0.50 6.67 -25.04
C ILE A 59 1.33 7.91 -25.39
N LYS A 60 1.32 8.32 -26.67
CA LYS A 60 2.02 9.53 -27.12
C LYS A 60 1.51 10.79 -26.44
N GLN A 61 0.19 10.95 -26.37
CA GLN A 61 -0.46 12.09 -25.73
C GLN A 61 -0.13 12.14 -24.23
N LYS A 62 -0.36 11.05 -23.49
CA LYS A 62 -0.09 10.99 -22.05
C LYS A 62 1.39 11.19 -21.73
N TYR A 63 2.28 10.63 -22.56
CA TYR A 63 3.71 10.88 -22.45
C TYR A 63 4.07 12.37 -22.56
N ALA A 64 3.51 13.07 -23.57
CA ALA A 64 3.76 14.50 -23.75
C ALA A 64 3.15 15.34 -22.61
N GLU A 65 1.89 15.07 -22.24
CA GLU A 65 1.18 15.75 -21.14
C GLU A 65 1.94 15.63 -19.82
N THR A 66 2.30 14.40 -19.43
CA THR A 66 3.01 14.18 -18.16
C THR A 66 4.39 14.81 -18.18
N ARG A 67 5.15 14.72 -19.28
CA ARG A 67 6.47 15.37 -19.36
C ARG A 67 6.37 16.88 -19.27
N GLN A 68 5.36 17.48 -19.91
CA GLN A 68 5.16 18.92 -19.83
C GLN A 68 4.80 19.34 -18.40
N TYR A 69 3.85 18.64 -17.78
CA TYR A 69 3.45 18.89 -16.41
C TYR A 69 4.65 18.80 -15.44
N LEU A 70 5.42 17.70 -15.47
CA LEU A 70 6.56 17.51 -14.57
C LEU A 70 7.70 18.50 -14.81
N LYS A 71 7.81 19.07 -16.02
CA LYS A 71 8.80 20.11 -16.33
C LYS A 71 8.41 21.47 -15.74
N GLU A 72 7.12 21.77 -15.68
CA GLU A 72 6.59 23.03 -15.16
C GLU A 72 6.33 22.99 -13.65
N LYS A 73 6.14 21.80 -13.10
CA LYS A 73 5.88 21.54 -11.68
C LYS A 73 7.02 22.10 -10.81
N LYS A 74 6.64 22.82 -9.77
CA LYS A 74 7.57 23.38 -8.76
C LYS A 74 7.56 22.54 -7.50
N GLU A 75 8.60 22.70 -6.70
CA GLU A 75 8.66 22.10 -5.37
C GLU A 75 7.46 22.56 -4.52
N GLY A 76 6.73 21.60 -3.97
CA GLY A 76 5.51 21.85 -3.19
C GLY A 76 4.21 21.86 -3.99
N ASP A 77 4.25 21.86 -5.33
CA ASP A 77 3.04 21.71 -6.14
C ASP A 77 2.42 20.31 -5.95
N LEU A 78 1.09 20.27 -5.91
CA LEU A 78 0.35 19.02 -5.81
C LEU A 78 0.35 18.28 -7.14
N ASP A 79 0.47 16.95 -7.06
CA ASP A 79 0.32 16.07 -8.20
C ASP A 79 -1.13 16.08 -8.73
N THR A 80 -1.28 16.00 -10.05
CA THR A 80 -2.59 15.80 -10.67
C THR A 80 -3.12 14.38 -10.40
N PRO A 81 -4.44 14.14 -10.53
CA PRO A 81 -5.00 12.80 -10.39
C PRO A 81 -4.34 11.75 -11.30
N ASP A 82 -3.95 12.14 -12.51
CA ASP A 82 -3.23 11.26 -13.45
C ASP A 82 -1.85 10.86 -12.92
N ILE A 83 -1.10 11.81 -12.35
CA ILE A 83 0.23 11.55 -11.78
C ILE A 83 0.12 10.66 -10.55
N LEU A 84 -0.82 10.96 -9.64
CA LEU A 84 -1.09 10.11 -8.48
C LEU A 84 -1.49 8.69 -8.88
N THR A 85 -2.28 8.54 -9.95
CA THR A 85 -2.67 7.24 -10.50
C THR A 85 -1.45 6.47 -11.02
N ILE A 86 -0.55 7.13 -11.78
CA ILE A 86 0.68 6.50 -12.28
C ILE A 86 1.60 6.11 -11.13
N LYS A 87 1.80 7.00 -10.15
CA LYS A 87 2.61 6.72 -8.95
C LYS A 87 2.05 5.54 -8.15
N GLY A 88 0.74 5.49 -7.96
CA GLY A 88 0.07 4.34 -7.36
C GLY A 88 0.30 3.06 -8.16
N LEU A 89 0.20 3.11 -9.49
CA LEU A 89 0.45 1.95 -10.35
C LEU A 89 1.88 1.41 -10.21
N ILE A 90 2.89 2.29 -10.10
CA ILE A 90 4.28 1.92 -9.85
C ILE A 90 4.39 1.13 -8.53
N ARG A 91 3.87 1.68 -7.43
CA ARG A 91 3.86 1.03 -6.10
C ARG A 91 3.15 -0.32 -6.11
N ARG A 92 2.03 -0.44 -6.83
CA ARG A 92 1.32 -1.72 -6.99
C ARG A 92 2.16 -2.73 -7.77
N GLY A 93 2.92 -2.29 -8.77
CA GLY A 93 3.86 -3.14 -9.50
C GLY A 93 4.94 -3.72 -8.57
N GLU A 94 5.53 -2.89 -7.72
CA GLU A 94 6.50 -3.31 -6.70
C GLU A 94 5.90 -4.32 -5.72
N ALA A 95 4.72 -4.00 -5.17
CA ALA A 95 3.99 -4.84 -4.24
C ALA A 95 3.68 -6.24 -4.84
N ARG A 96 3.19 -6.28 -6.08
CA ARG A 96 2.93 -7.54 -6.80
C ARG A 96 4.20 -8.34 -7.02
N THR A 97 5.31 -7.67 -7.38
CA THR A 97 6.60 -8.33 -7.58
C THR A 97 7.10 -8.95 -6.27
N ALA A 98 6.98 -8.23 -5.16
CA ALA A 98 7.33 -8.73 -3.84
C ALA A 98 6.47 -9.93 -3.40
N CYS A 99 5.15 -9.89 -3.63
CA CYS A 99 4.25 -11.01 -3.39
C CYS A 99 4.64 -12.23 -4.23
N ALA A 100 4.84 -12.04 -5.54
CA ALA A 100 5.22 -13.11 -6.46
C ALA A 100 6.55 -13.76 -6.09
N TYR A 101 7.55 -12.96 -5.68
CA TYR A 101 8.84 -13.46 -5.18
C TYR A 101 8.68 -14.38 -3.95
N ASN A 102 7.69 -14.12 -3.10
CA ASN A 102 7.36 -14.94 -1.94
C ASN A 102 6.34 -16.05 -2.25
N ASN A 103 6.03 -16.34 -3.53
CA ASN A 103 5.02 -17.31 -3.95
C ASN A 103 3.61 -17.04 -3.41
N ILE A 104 3.26 -15.78 -3.16
CA ILE A 104 1.89 -15.37 -2.83
C ILE A 104 1.14 -15.13 -4.15
N PRO A 105 0.02 -15.83 -4.41
CA PRO A 105 -0.77 -15.60 -5.62
C PRO A 105 -1.26 -14.15 -5.72
N LEU A 106 -1.26 -13.58 -6.93
CA LEU A 106 -1.70 -12.19 -7.14
C LEU A 106 -3.17 -11.95 -6.75
N SER A 107 -4.02 -12.99 -6.76
CA SER A 107 -5.40 -12.93 -6.26
C SER A 107 -5.50 -12.74 -4.74
N ARG A 108 -4.39 -12.88 -4.02
CA ARG A 108 -4.28 -12.65 -2.56
C ARG A 108 -3.51 -11.36 -2.22
N CYS A 109 -3.21 -10.56 -3.24
CA CYS A 109 -2.59 -9.25 -3.13
C CYS A 109 -3.69 -8.19 -3.28
N HIS A 110 -4.12 -7.61 -2.17
CA HIS A 110 -5.28 -6.72 -2.10
C HIS A 110 -4.82 -5.27 -2.01
N PHE A 111 -5.40 -4.39 -2.84
CA PHE A 111 -5.16 -2.95 -2.80
C PHE A 111 -6.46 -2.28 -2.38
N LEU A 112 -6.49 -1.69 -1.20
CA LEU A 112 -7.72 -1.20 -0.57
C LEU A 112 -7.98 0.28 -0.86
N ASP A 113 -6.93 1.05 -1.18
CA ASP A 113 -7.01 2.47 -1.51
C ASP A 113 -7.88 3.25 -0.50
N LEU A 114 -7.54 3.12 0.79
CA LEU A 114 -8.36 3.67 1.86
C LEU A 114 -8.54 5.20 1.67
N PRO A 115 -9.80 5.71 1.60
CA PRO A 115 -10.12 7.10 1.33
C PRO A 115 -9.35 8.15 2.14
N PHE A 116 -8.96 7.85 3.38
CA PHE A 116 -8.24 8.79 4.22
C PHE A 116 -6.88 9.22 3.61
N TYR A 117 -6.28 8.35 2.78
CA TYR A 117 -4.97 8.55 2.18
C TYR A 117 -5.04 9.21 0.79
N GLU A 118 -6.16 9.08 0.08
CA GLU A 118 -6.32 9.53 -1.31
C GLU A 118 -6.60 11.04 -1.43
N THR A 119 -5.87 11.85 -0.67
CA THR A 119 -6.01 13.32 -0.64
C THR A 119 -5.09 14.03 -1.64
N GLY A 120 -4.04 13.35 -2.13
CA GLY A 120 -2.96 13.93 -2.91
C GLY A 120 -2.05 14.87 -2.11
N LYS A 121 -2.20 14.94 -0.78
CA LYS A 121 -1.45 15.84 0.11
C LYS A 121 -0.68 15.04 1.16
N ILE A 122 0.40 15.63 1.70
CA ILE A 122 1.14 15.05 2.83
C ILE A 122 0.21 14.87 4.04
N GLN A 123 -0.67 15.84 4.28
CA GLN A 123 -1.71 15.76 5.28
C GLN A 123 -2.85 14.87 4.78
N LYS A 124 -3.13 13.83 5.54
CA LYS A 124 -4.17 12.83 5.30
C LYS A 124 -5.46 13.27 5.99
N ASN A 125 -6.59 12.74 5.52
CA ASN A 125 -7.84 12.94 6.23
C ASN A 125 -7.87 12.10 7.52
N PRO A 126 -8.73 12.44 8.49
CA PRO A 126 -9.12 11.50 9.52
C PRO A 126 -9.73 10.25 8.90
N ILE A 127 -9.57 9.10 9.56
CA ILE A 127 -10.28 7.88 9.19
C ILE A 127 -11.79 8.07 9.29
N GLY A 128 -12.54 7.55 8.33
CA GLY A 128 -14.00 7.53 8.31
C GLY A 128 -14.58 6.13 8.17
N GLU A 129 -15.91 6.05 8.19
CA GLU A 129 -16.66 4.80 8.05
C GLU A 129 -16.36 4.07 6.74
N GLY A 130 -16.14 4.82 5.65
CA GLY A 130 -15.78 4.25 4.34
C GLY A 130 -14.47 3.47 4.38
N ASP A 131 -13.46 3.95 5.11
CA ASP A 131 -12.19 3.25 5.29
C ASP A 131 -12.39 1.93 6.05
N VAL A 132 -13.14 1.99 7.16
CA VAL A 132 -13.42 0.83 8.01
C VAL A 132 -14.20 -0.23 7.25
N GLU A 133 -15.21 0.16 6.47
CA GLU A 133 -16.06 -0.76 5.71
C GLU A 133 -15.27 -1.51 4.62
N ILE A 134 -14.28 -0.86 3.98
CA ILE A 134 -13.41 -1.54 3.01
C ILE A 134 -12.61 -2.66 3.70
N VAL A 135 -11.99 -2.37 4.84
CA VAL A 135 -11.23 -3.37 5.62
C VAL A 135 -12.14 -4.48 6.13
N HIS A 136 -13.32 -4.11 6.64
CA HIS A 136 -14.34 -5.02 7.15
C HIS A 136 -14.80 -6.02 6.08
N ASN A 137 -15.06 -5.55 4.85
CA ASN A 137 -15.45 -6.41 3.74
C ASN A 137 -14.36 -7.44 3.39
N LEU A 138 -13.09 -7.04 3.42
CA LEU A 138 -11.97 -7.97 3.21
C LEU A 138 -11.91 -9.03 4.32
N LEU A 139 -12.02 -8.62 5.58
CA LEU A 139 -12.02 -9.54 6.72
C LEU A 139 -13.17 -10.53 6.66
N ARG A 140 -14.37 -10.10 6.25
CA ARG A 140 -15.54 -10.98 6.07
C ARG A 140 -15.37 -11.99 4.95
N GLN A 141 -14.68 -11.61 3.88
CA GLN A 141 -14.40 -12.50 2.76
C GLN A 141 -13.37 -13.58 3.16
N ILE A 142 -12.30 -13.18 3.85
CA ILE A 142 -11.16 -14.06 4.15
C ILE A 142 -11.37 -14.86 5.44
N LYS A 143 -11.92 -14.23 6.49
CA LYS A 143 -12.06 -14.78 7.86
C LYS A 143 -10.73 -15.36 8.38
N PRO A 144 -9.68 -14.54 8.46
CA PRO A 144 -8.33 -15.02 8.74
C PRO A 144 -8.19 -15.61 10.15
N HIS A 145 -7.34 -16.63 10.31
CA HIS A 145 -6.94 -17.15 11.63
C HIS A 145 -5.87 -16.27 12.30
N GLN A 146 -5.11 -15.51 11.51
CA GLN A 146 -4.05 -14.63 11.99
C GLN A 146 -4.05 -13.34 11.19
N ILE A 147 -4.01 -12.21 11.87
CA ILE A 147 -3.92 -10.87 11.28
C ILE A 147 -2.63 -10.23 11.80
N PHE A 148 -1.81 -9.71 10.89
CA PHE A 148 -0.61 -8.97 11.23
C PHE A 148 -0.80 -7.51 10.84
N VAL A 149 -0.65 -6.59 11.79
CA VAL A 149 -0.78 -5.13 11.56
C VAL A 149 0.44 -4.38 12.08
N ALA A 150 0.67 -3.18 11.55
CA ALA A 150 1.77 -2.33 12.02
C ALA A 150 1.52 -1.86 13.47
N GLY A 151 2.51 -2.07 14.33
CA GLY A 151 2.50 -1.63 15.73
C GLY A 151 3.37 -0.41 16.01
N ASP A 152 4.04 0.17 15.00
CA ASP A 152 4.83 1.39 15.16
C ASP A 152 3.91 2.63 15.15
N LEU A 153 3.21 2.83 16.28
CA LEU A 153 2.23 3.90 16.45
C LEU A 153 2.86 5.30 16.58
N ALA A 154 4.20 5.38 16.58
CA ALA A 154 4.99 6.60 16.62
C ALA A 154 5.57 6.97 15.24
N ASP A 155 5.02 6.41 14.16
CA ASP A 155 5.50 6.72 12.81
C ASP A 155 5.37 8.23 12.52
N PRO A 156 6.42 8.89 11.97
CA PRO A 156 6.44 10.34 11.78
C PRO A 156 5.36 10.84 10.81
N HIS A 157 4.77 9.93 10.03
CA HIS A 157 3.73 10.23 9.05
C HIS A 157 2.31 9.84 9.53
N GLY A 158 2.17 9.28 10.75
CA GLY A 158 0.90 8.89 11.38
C GLY A 158 0.08 7.84 10.63
N THR A 159 0.62 7.26 9.56
CA THR A 159 -0.14 6.44 8.62
C THR A 159 -0.35 5.05 9.20
N HIS A 160 0.68 4.48 9.85
CA HIS A 160 0.59 3.16 10.49
C HIS A 160 -0.47 3.14 11.57
N ARG A 161 -0.56 4.20 12.38
CA ARG A 161 -1.60 4.31 13.41
C ARG A 161 -3.00 4.31 12.81
N ILE A 162 -3.25 5.14 11.79
CA ILE A 162 -4.57 5.24 11.15
C ILE A 162 -4.99 3.91 10.51
N CYS A 163 -4.06 3.30 9.78
CA CYS A 163 -4.18 1.97 9.19
C CYS A 163 -4.60 0.91 10.23
N THR A 164 -3.86 0.82 11.33
CA THR A 164 -4.16 -0.13 12.42
C THR A 164 -5.48 0.16 13.11
N ASP A 165 -5.84 1.45 13.29
CA ASP A 165 -7.14 1.85 13.83
C ASP A 165 -8.29 1.38 12.92
N ALA A 166 -8.12 1.40 11.59
CA ALA A 166 -9.10 0.88 10.63
C ALA A 166 -9.36 -0.62 10.81
N VAL A 167 -8.28 -1.40 10.97
CA VAL A 167 -8.38 -2.85 11.20
C VAL A 167 -9.09 -3.14 12.53
N PHE A 168 -8.75 -2.42 13.60
CA PHE A 168 -9.40 -2.62 14.89
C PHE A 168 -10.88 -2.21 14.89
N ALA A 169 -11.24 -1.13 14.22
CA ALA A 169 -12.63 -0.75 14.03
C ALA A 169 -13.41 -1.84 13.28
N ALA A 170 -12.85 -2.36 12.18
CA ALA A 170 -13.47 -3.44 11.40
C ALA A 170 -13.63 -4.74 12.21
N ILE A 171 -12.64 -5.08 13.05
CA ILE A 171 -12.73 -6.23 13.96
C ILE A 171 -13.81 -6.02 15.02
N ASN A 172 -14.00 -4.79 15.52
CA ASN A 172 -15.06 -4.51 16.49
C ASN A 172 -16.45 -4.68 15.86
N LEU A 173 -16.65 -4.27 14.61
CA LEU A 173 -17.89 -4.53 13.86
C LEU A 173 -18.17 -6.04 13.76
N GLU A 174 -17.17 -6.86 13.44
CA GLU A 174 -17.33 -8.32 13.39
C GLU A 174 -17.66 -8.93 14.76
N LYS A 175 -17.09 -8.38 15.85
CA LYS A 175 -17.42 -8.81 17.22
C LYS A 175 -18.88 -8.48 17.55
N GLU A 176 -19.33 -7.27 17.25
CA GLU A 176 -20.70 -6.81 17.47
C GLU A 176 -21.70 -7.65 16.65
N ALA A 177 -21.32 -8.06 15.44
CA ALA A 177 -22.08 -8.98 14.60
C ALA A 177 -22.06 -10.45 15.11
N GLY A 178 -21.33 -10.75 16.17
CA GLY A 178 -21.25 -12.10 16.76
C GLY A 178 -20.45 -13.09 15.90
N ALA A 179 -19.48 -12.61 15.13
CA ALA A 179 -18.71 -13.44 14.20
C ALA A 179 -17.93 -14.56 14.92
N LYS A 180 -18.33 -15.81 14.68
CA LYS A 180 -17.75 -16.98 15.38
C LYS A 180 -16.28 -17.23 15.03
N TRP A 181 -15.85 -16.87 13.82
CA TRP A 181 -14.48 -17.10 13.34
C TRP A 181 -13.43 -16.33 14.14
N LEU A 182 -13.82 -15.21 14.76
CA LEU A 182 -12.92 -14.41 15.60
C LEU A 182 -12.38 -15.18 16.82
N LYS A 183 -13.06 -16.24 17.29
CA LYS A 183 -12.59 -17.08 18.41
C LYS A 183 -11.24 -17.72 18.12
N ASP A 184 -11.03 -18.09 16.86
CA ASP A 184 -9.81 -18.74 16.38
C ASP A 184 -8.86 -17.76 15.70
N CYS A 185 -9.22 -16.47 15.62
CA CYS A 185 -8.39 -15.41 15.09
C CYS A 185 -7.42 -14.86 16.16
N ARG A 186 -6.18 -14.60 15.77
CA ARG A 186 -5.17 -13.88 16.58
C ARG A 186 -4.67 -12.66 15.84
N ILE A 187 -4.52 -11.54 16.55
CA ILE A 187 -3.99 -10.31 15.97
C ILE A 187 -2.61 -10.06 16.55
N TRP A 188 -1.62 -9.89 15.68
CA TRP A 188 -0.23 -9.63 16.01
C TRP A 188 0.16 -8.25 15.50
N MET A 189 0.81 -7.47 16.35
CA MET A 189 1.39 -6.19 15.94
C MET A 189 2.88 -6.39 15.69
N TYR A 190 3.38 -5.94 14.54
CA TYR A 190 4.81 -5.99 14.22
C TYR A 190 5.42 -4.59 14.28
N ARG A 191 6.70 -4.51 14.64
CA ARG A 191 7.43 -3.24 14.67
C ARG A 191 7.90 -2.88 13.26
N GLY A 192 7.66 -1.64 12.84
CA GLY A 192 8.24 -1.10 11.62
C GLY A 192 9.76 -0.89 11.75
N ILE A 193 10.47 -0.87 10.62
CA ILE A 193 11.85 -0.37 10.61
C ILE A 193 11.81 1.16 10.55
N SER A 194 11.57 1.80 11.70
CA SER A 194 11.81 3.24 11.85
C SER A 194 13.31 3.47 12.02
N ARG A 195 13.91 4.32 11.17
CA ARG A 195 15.24 4.90 11.40
C ARG A 195 15.17 5.86 12.60
N LEU A 196 15.07 5.32 13.80
CA LEU A 196 15.52 6.02 14.99
C LEU A 196 16.94 5.52 15.29
N PRO A 197 17.91 6.41 15.61
CA PRO A 197 19.17 5.94 16.19
C PRO A 197 18.85 5.09 17.43
N PRO A 198 19.70 4.11 17.78
CA PRO A 198 19.51 3.34 18.99
C PRO A 198 19.38 4.32 20.16
N THR A 199 18.19 4.39 20.75
CA THR A 199 17.99 5.15 21.98
C THR A 199 18.96 4.56 22.99
N GLU A 200 19.86 5.39 23.48
CA GLU A 200 20.71 5.07 24.62
C GLU A 200 19.87 4.47 25.74
N ASN A 201 20.46 3.48 26.39
CA ASN A 201 19.93 2.75 27.54
C ASN A 201 19.12 3.66 28.47
N MET A 202 17.81 3.45 28.55
CA MET A 202 17.09 3.81 29.77
C MET A 202 17.37 2.71 30.79
N HIS A 203 18.42 2.95 31.58
CA HIS A 203 18.55 2.35 32.90
C HIS A 203 17.55 3.02 33.86
N THR A 204 17.07 2.17 34.77
CA THR A 204 16.17 2.35 35.93
C THR A 204 14.70 2.58 35.63
#